data_AF-A0A8H7GHN5-F1
#
_entry.id   AF-A0A8H7GHN5-F1
#
_cell.length_a   1.000
_cell.length_b   1.000
_cell.length_c   1.000
_cell.angle_alpha   90.00
_cell.angle_beta   90.00
_cell.angle_gamma   90.00
#
_symmetry.space_group_name_H-M   'P 1'
#
loop_
_entity.id
_entity.type
_entity.pdbx_description
1 polymer ?
#
loop_
_entity_poly.entity_id
_entity_poly.type
_entity_poly.pdbx_seq_one_letter_code
_entity_poly.pdbx_strand_id
1 'polypeptide(L)'
;MLPEKLPWLLDLLWQVDAWHKRIVRNAADILVYQEFYAKESNQRQYSQLLSASEEAEIREIASNEVTTKLRAAYCECTLLCCQYHIYYLFAASESYLLQARMEQFFPYLRGENPDRSGRFYCNFSDEEMQELEDEQHDTVALIKEACAWERKRQDYWKKKGFDDDSFYDERFREEFEAAFPPQNEPAEIADFIETYIRSVEEMLGTLERLFPHKARTSTTEDDQ
;
A
#
# COMPACT_ATOMS: atom_id res chain seq x y z
N MET A 1 -18.97 -0.92 -1.05
CA MET A 1 -18.45 -0.84 0.33
C MET A 1 -16.93 -0.69 0.42
N LEU A 2 -16.12 -1.12 -0.57
CA LEU A 2 -14.66 -0.84 -0.57
C LEU A 2 -14.26 0.66 -0.57
N PRO A 3 -14.90 1.56 -1.36
CA PRO A 3 -14.31 2.88 -1.63
C PRO A 3 -14.17 3.79 -0.40
N GLU A 4 -15.17 3.80 0.47
CA GLU A 4 -15.17 4.62 1.71
C GLU A 4 -14.05 4.23 2.70
N LYS A 5 -13.55 2.99 2.60
CA LYS A 5 -12.52 2.45 3.50
C LYS A 5 -11.11 2.56 2.92
N LEU A 6 -10.95 2.99 1.66
CA LEU A 6 -9.64 3.10 1.01
C LEU A 6 -8.61 3.93 1.79
N PRO A 7 -8.95 5.09 2.39
CA PRO A 7 -7.97 5.82 3.20
C PRO A 7 -7.43 5.02 4.39
N TRP A 8 -8.29 4.22 5.03
CA TRP A 8 -7.87 3.36 6.13
C TRP A 8 -7.07 2.16 5.65
N LEU A 9 -7.40 1.61 4.48
CA LEU A 9 -6.63 0.55 3.84
C LEU A 9 -5.21 1.00 3.53
N LEU A 10 -5.03 2.24 3.04
CA LEU A 10 -3.70 2.83 2.82
C LEU A 10 -2.88 2.94 4.11
N ASP A 11 -3.51 3.33 5.22
CA ASP A 11 -2.86 3.36 6.53
C ASP A 11 -2.47 1.96 7.04
N LEU A 12 -3.25 0.93 6.71
CA LEU A 12 -2.92 -0.46 7.01
C LEU A 12 -1.77 -0.98 6.14
N LEU A 13 -1.82 -0.73 4.83
CA LEU A 13 -0.76 -1.09 3.89
C LEU A 13 0.59 -0.50 4.33
N TRP A 14 0.59 0.75 4.76
CA TRP A 14 1.78 1.39 5.32
C TRP A 14 2.31 0.66 6.55
N GLN A 15 1.44 0.21 7.46
CA GLN A 15 1.86 -0.59 8.61
C GLN A 15 2.45 -1.94 8.20
N VAL A 16 1.85 -2.59 7.19
CA VAL A 16 2.37 -3.84 6.62
C VAL A 16 3.75 -3.63 6.00
N ASP A 17 3.97 -2.54 5.26
CA ASP A 17 5.30 -2.20 4.72
C ASP A 17 6.32 -1.89 5.82
N ALA A 18 5.90 -1.23 6.89
CA ALA A 18 6.76 -1.01 8.06
C ALA A 18 7.18 -2.35 8.72
N TRP A 19 6.27 -3.32 8.79
CA TRP A 19 6.58 -4.68 9.23
C TRP A 19 7.52 -5.40 8.27
N HIS A 20 7.25 -5.36 6.97
CA HIS A 20 8.12 -5.92 5.94
C HIS A 20 9.56 -5.41 6.08
N LYS A 21 9.76 -4.10 6.15
CA LYS A 21 11.09 -3.49 6.35
C LYS A 21 11.77 -3.97 7.63
N ARG A 22 11.00 -4.10 8.71
CA ARG A 22 11.52 -4.61 9.99
C ARG A 22 11.91 -6.08 9.90
N ILE A 23 11.11 -6.91 9.24
CA ILE A 23 11.37 -8.34 9.01
C ILE A 23 12.66 -8.51 8.21
N VAL A 24 12.80 -7.81 7.08
CA VAL A 24 13.99 -7.84 6.23
C VAL A 24 15.23 -7.41 7.01
N ARG A 25 15.15 -6.31 7.77
CA ARG A 25 16.24 -5.85 8.62
C ARG A 25 16.63 -6.90 9.68
N ASN A 26 15.65 -7.47 10.38
CA ASN A 26 15.92 -8.51 11.38
C ASN A 26 16.58 -9.74 10.73
N ALA A 27 16.12 -10.16 9.55
CA ALA A 27 16.71 -11.26 8.80
C ALA A 27 18.19 -10.96 8.44
N ALA A 28 18.48 -9.74 7.99
CA ALA A 28 19.85 -9.31 7.72
C ALA A 28 20.72 -9.32 9.00
N ASP A 29 20.22 -8.80 10.11
CA ASP A 29 20.91 -8.80 11.40
C ASP A 29 21.19 -10.24 11.88
N ILE A 30 20.23 -11.16 11.74
CA ILE A 30 20.40 -12.59 12.05
C ILE A 30 21.56 -13.19 11.27
N LEU A 31 21.68 -12.91 9.97
CA LEU A 31 22.77 -13.44 9.14
C LEU A 31 24.14 -12.90 9.57
N VAL A 32 24.21 -11.62 9.97
CA VAL A 32 25.44 -11.02 10.51
C VAL A 32 25.88 -11.74 11.79
N TYR A 33 24.94 -12.00 12.72
CA TYR A 33 25.24 -12.73 13.95
C TYR A 33 25.61 -14.19 13.69
N GLN A 34 24.91 -14.86 12.77
CA GLN A 34 25.22 -16.23 12.33
C GLN A 34 26.67 -16.32 11.83
N GLU A 35 27.10 -15.39 10.96
CA GLU A 35 28.46 -15.37 10.44
C GLU A 35 29.51 -15.08 11.53
N PHE A 36 29.21 -14.15 12.44
CA PHE A 36 30.08 -13.80 13.55
C PHE A 36 30.34 -15.02 14.46
N TYR A 37 29.27 -15.67 14.94
CA TYR A 37 29.38 -16.83 15.83
C TYR A 37 29.89 -18.10 15.14
N ALA A 38 29.71 -18.23 13.82
CA ALA A 38 30.31 -19.33 13.06
C ALA A 38 31.85 -19.28 13.08
N LYS A 39 32.43 -18.07 13.08
CA LYS A 39 33.89 -17.81 13.07
C LYS A 39 34.53 -17.91 14.45
N GLU A 40 33.85 -17.53 15.53
CA GLU A 40 34.37 -17.65 16.89
C GLU A 40 34.22 -19.07 17.46
N SER A 41 35.27 -19.88 17.33
CA SER A 41 35.31 -21.28 17.81
C SER A 41 35.07 -21.45 19.31
N ASN A 42 35.35 -20.43 20.13
CA ASN A 42 35.25 -20.50 21.60
C ASN A 42 33.83 -20.26 22.14
N GLN A 43 32.89 -19.72 21.36
CA GLN A 43 31.52 -19.39 21.83
C GLN A 43 30.45 -20.40 21.41
N ARG A 44 30.79 -21.41 20.60
CA ARG A 44 29.85 -22.45 20.12
C ARG A 44 29.16 -23.27 21.22
N GLN A 45 29.67 -23.23 22.46
CA GLN A 45 29.02 -23.90 23.60
C GLN A 45 27.75 -23.19 24.07
N TYR A 46 27.55 -21.91 23.75
CA TYR A 46 26.41 -21.12 24.25
C TYR A 46 25.49 -20.60 23.14
N SER A 47 25.90 -20.67 21.87
CA SER A 47 25.11 -20.24 20.71
C SER A 47 24.68 -21.43 19.84
N GLN A 48 23.38 -21.57 19.64
CA GLN A 48 22.82 -22.47 18.63
C GLN A 48 22.84 -21.74 17.28
N LEU A 49 23.63 -22.24 16.34
CA LEU A 49 23.67 -21.74 14.97
C LEU A 49 22.49 -22.29 14.16
N LEU A 50 22.05 -21.52 13.17
CA LEU A 50 21.07 -21.98 12.18
C LEU A 50 21.65 -23.15 11.37
N SER A 51 20.80 -24.11 11.03
CA SER A 51 21.10 -25.12 10.01
C SER A 51 21.16 -24.49 8.61
N ALA A 52 21.73 -25.21 7.65
CA ALA A 52 21.84 -24.72 6.27
C ALA A 52 20.49 -24.42 5.61
N SER A 53 19.43 -25.16 5.97
CA SER A 53 18.07 -24.92 5.47
C SER A 53 17.49 -23.63 6.05
N GLU A 54 17.61 -23.45 7.36
CA GLU A 54 17.08 -22.25 8.05
C GLU A 54 17.84 -20.99 7.61
N GLU A 55 19.17 -21.08 7.43
CA GLU A 55 19.96 -19.98 6.88
C GLU A 55 19.53 -19.62 5.45
N ALA A 56 19.19 -20.60 4.61
CA ALA A 56 18.71 -20.33 3.25
C ALA A 56 17.37 -19.57 3.25
N GLU A 57 16.44 -19.94 4.12
CA GLU A 57 15.15 -19.23 4.28
C GLU A 57 15.37 -17.78 4.75
N ILE A 58 16.26 -17.55 5.71
CA ILE A 58 16.60 -16.20 6.18
C ILE A 58 17.29 -15.38 5.08
N ARG A 59 18.18 -16.00 4.29
CA ARG A 59 18.84 -15.35 3.14
C ARG A 59 17.85 -14.94 2.06
N GLU A 60 16.81 -15.74 1.83
CA GLU A 60 15.74 -15.39 0.90
C GLU A 60 14.98 -14.15 1.36
N ILE A 61 14.60 -14.09 2.64
CA ILE A 61 13.94 -12.89 3.22
C ILE A 61 14.83 -11.66 3.13
N ALA A 62 16.13 -11.80 3.46
CA ALA A 62 17.09 -10.69 3.40
C ALA A 62 17.57 -10.38 1.97
N SER A 63 17.08 -11.09 0.95
CA SER A 63 17.49 -10.88 -0.43
C SER A 63 17.01 -9.53 -0.94
N ASN A 64 17.92 -8.78 -1.56
CA ASN A 64 17.58 -7.53 -2.24
C ASN A 64 16.53 -7.75 -3.32
N GLU A 65 16.56 -8.88 -4.04
CA GLU A 65 15.62 -9.14 -5.12
C GLU A 65 14.17 -9.24 -4.60
N VAL A 66 13.97 -10.00 -3.52
CA VAL A 66 12.65 -10.17 -2.90
C VAL A 66 12.18 -8.86 -2.28
N THR A 67 13.08 -8.18 -1.56
CA THR A 67 12.80 -6.89 -0.92
C THR A 67 12.38 -5.83 -1.94
N THR A 68 13.10 -5.70 -3.06
CA THR A 68 12.77 -4.75 -4.13
C THR A 68 11.44 -5.10 -4.79
N LYS A 69 11.17 -6.38 -5.07
CA LYS A 69 9.88 -6.81 -5.65
C LYS A 69 8.70 -6.49 -4.73
N LEU A 70 8.79 -6.79 -3.45
CA LEU A 70 7.73 -6.49 -2.49
C LEU A 70 7.58 -4.98 -2.24
N ARG A 71 8.69 -4.23 -2.32
CA ARG A 71 8.64 -2.77 -2.25
C ARG A 71 7.86 -2.18 -3.43
N ALA A 72 8.16 -2.63 -4.65
CA ALA A 72 7.41 -2.24 -5.84
C ALA A 72 5.93 -2.61 -5.72
N ALA A 73 5.61 -3.82 -5.23
CA ALA A 73 4.23 -4.24 -5.02
C ALA A 73 3.47 -3.35 -4.02
N TYR A 74 4.12 -2.91 -2.94
CA TYR A 74 3.53 -1.95 -1.99
C TYR A 74 3.24 -0.58 -2.63
N CYS A 75 4.20 -0.05 -3.39
CA CYS A 75 4.04 1.23 -4.09
C CYS A 75 2.87 1.14 -5.08
N GLU A 76 2.84 0.08 -5.89
CA GLU A 76 1.75 -0.19 -6.85
C GLU A 76 0.38 -0.32 -6.15
N CYS A 77 0.28 -1.08 -5.04
CA CYS A 77 -0.96 -1.17 -4.26
C CYS A 77 -1.46 0.20 -3.79
N THR A 78 -0.53 1.07 -3.40
CA THR A 78 -0.81 2.43 -2.90
C THR A 78 -1.36 3.31 -4.01
N LEU A 79 -0.70 3.32 -5.18
CA LEU A 79 -1.14 4.05 -6.38
C LEU A 79 -2.51 3.54 -6.85
N LEU A 80 -2.64 2.21 -6.93
CA LEU A 80 -3.85 1.38 -6.99
C LEU A 80 -5.06 2.03 -6.33
N CYS A 81 -4.94 2.10 -5.01
CA CYS A 81 -5.97 2.60 -4.12
C CYS A 81 -6.27 4.08 -4.33
N CYS A 82 -5.24 4.90 -4.58
CA CYS A 82 -5.39 6.34 -4.77
C CYS A 82 -6.19 6.65 -6.05
N GLN A 83 -5.77 6.08 -7.18
CA GLN A 83 -6.45 6.19 -8.47
C GLN A 83 -7.91 5.76 -8.37
N TYR A 84 -8.14 4.54 -7.85
CA TYR A 84 -9.49 3.98 -7.78
C TYR A 84 -10.42 4.79 -6.86
N HIS A 85 -9.90 5.32 -5.75
CA HIS A 85 -10.70 6.18 -4.88
C HIS A 85 -11.07 7.50 -5.56
N ILE A 86 -10.14 8.12 -6.28
CA ILE A 86 -10.39 9.36 -7.03
C ILE A 86 -11.42 9.13 -8.13
N TYR A 87 -11.25 8.04 -8.90
CA TYR A 87 -12.20 7.61 -9.92
C TYR A 87 -13.61 7.43 -9.34
N TYR A 88 -13.71 6.69 -8.23
CA TYR A 88 -14.99 6.45 -7.56
C TYR A 88 -15.65 7.74 -7.09
N LEU A 89 -14.87 8.63 -6.45
CA LEU A 89 -15.41 9.88 -5.89
C LEU A 89 -15.99 10.79 -6.95
N PHE A 90 -15.47 10.78 -8.18
CA PHE A 90 -15.97 11.65 -9.24
C PHE A 90 -17.48 11.49 -9.48
N ALA A 91 -17.97 10.25 -9.48
CA ALA A 91 -19.38 9.94 -9.72
C ALA A 91 -20.16 9.55 -8.45
N ALA A 92 -19.58 9.74 -7.27
CA ALA A 92 -20.22 9.43 -5.99
C ALA A 92 -21.02 10.62 -5.45
N SER A 93 -21.93 10.36 -4.49
CA SER A 93 -22.60 11.39 -3.70
C SER A 93 -21.62 12.26 -2.91
N GLU A 94 -20.44 11.72 -2.60
CA GLU A 94 -19.36 12.40 -1.90
C GLU A 94 -18.36 13.10 -2.84
N SER A 95 -18.74 13.41 -4.08
CA SER A 95 -17.87 14.08 -5.06
C SER A 95 -17.28 15.40 -4.58
N TYR A 96 -17.93 16.08 -3.63
CA TYR A 96 -17.39 17.26 -2.95
C TYR A 96 -16.07 17.00 -2.19
N LEU A 97 -15.75 15.74 -1.85
CA LEU A 97 -14.48 15.34 -1.22
C LEU A 97 -13.34 15.14 -2.22
N LEU A 98 -13.64 15.08 -3.52
CA LEU A 98 -12.67 14.75 -4.58
C LEU A 98 -11.41 15.62 -4.49
N GLN A 99 -11.57 16.95 -4.45
CA GLN A 99 -10.43 17.87 -4.37
C GLN A 99 -9.58 17.61 -3.12
N ALA A 100 -10.22 17.46 -1.96
CA ALA A 100 -9.52 17.20 -0.70
C ALA A 100 -8.74 15.88 -0.74
N ARG A 101 -9.27 14.85 -1.41
CA ARG A 101 -8.59 13.55 -1.58
C ARG A 101 -7.47 13.60 -2.61
N MET A 102 -7.65 14.30 -3.73
CA MET A 102 -6.57 14.54 -4.69
C MET A 102 -5.38 15.23 -4.00
N GLU A 103 -5.64 16.26 -3.21
CA GLU A 103 -4.57 16.97 -2.48
C GLU A 103 -3.94 16.11 -1.38
N GLN A 104 -4.68 15.17 -0.79
CA GLN A 104 -4.15 14.21 0.17
C GLN A 104 -3.26 13.15 -0.48
N PHE A 105 -3.68 12.61 -1.63
CA PHE A 105 -2.98 11.55 -2.35
C PHE A 105 -1.82 12.08 -3.18
N PHE A 106 -1.89 13.33 -3.65
CA PHE A 106 -0.92 13.93 -4.55
C PHE A 106 -0.43 15.27 -3.98
N PRO A 107 0.60 15.23 -3.10
CA PRO A 107 1.02 16.41 -2.36
C PRO A 107 1.57 17.54 -3.24
N TYR A 108 2.14 17.20 -4.40
CA TYR A 108 2.70 18.21 -5.31
C TYR A 108 1.63 19.10 -5.96
N LEU A 109 0.35 18.73 -5.90
CA LEU A 109 -0.75 19.60 -6.35
C LEU A 109 -0.82 20.91 -5.57
N ARG A 110 -0.41 20.92 -4.29
CA ARG A 110 -0.41 22.13 -3.46
C ARG A 110 0.89 22.94 -3.55
N GLY A 111 1.93 22.41 -4.21
CA GLY A 111 3.27 22.98 -4.16
C GLY A 111 3.86 23.03 -2.73
N GLU A 112 3.27 22.29 -1.79
CA GLU A 112 3.75 22.18 -0.41
C GLU A 112 4.76 21.04 -0.26
N ASN A 113 5.61 21.13 0.77
CA ASN A 113 6.60 20.12 1.11
C ASN A 113 5.92 18.77 1.42
N PRO A 114 6.34 17.64 0.81
CA PRO A 114 5.73 16.31 0.99
C PRO A 114 5.68 15.81 2.43
N ASP A 115 6.37 16.45 3.39
CA ASP A 115 6.25 16.16 4.84
C ASP A 115 4.81 16.23 5.39
N ARG A 116 3.88 16.89 4.69
CA ARG A 116 2.45 16.96 5.05
C ARG A 116 1.57 15.95 4.31
N SER A 117 2.13 15.20 3.37
CA SER A 117 1.43 14.16 2.61
C SER A 117 1.10 12.95 3.50
N GLY A 118 0.15 12.12 3.10
CA GLY A 118 -0.28 10.96 3.89
C GLY A 118 0.90 10.10 4.37
N ARG A 119 0.77 9.49 5.55
CA ARG A 119 1.87 8.70 6.18
C ARG A 119 2.43 7.60 5.28
N PHE A 120 1.67 7.14 4.29
CA PHE A 120 2.08 6.11 3.36
C PHE A 120 3.23 6.52 2.42
N TYR A 121 3.51 7.82 2.20
CA TYR A 121 4.63 8.29 1.37
C TYR A 121 5.92 8.60 2.12
N CYS A 122 5.90 8.60 3.46
CA CYS A 122 7.01 9.14 4.25
C CYS A 122 8.36 8.43 4.09
N ASN A 123 8.38 7.27 3.42
CA ASN A 123 9.56 6.47 3.17
C ASN A 123 9.74 6.12 1.68
N PHE A 124 9.09 6.86 0.78
CA PHE A 124 9.31 6.69 -0.65
C PHE A 124 10.71 7.18 -1.03
N SER A 125 11.40 6.47 -1.92
CA SER A 125 12.61 6.97 -2.56
C SER A 125 12.28 8.07 -3.57
N ASP A 126 13.29 8.79 -4.05
CA ASP A 126 13.08 9.82 -5.07
C ASP A 126 12.48 9.22 -6.35
N GLU A 127 12.88 7.99 -6.71
CA GLU A 127 12.31 7.26 -7.85
C GLU A 127 10.83 6.89 -7.63
N GLU A 128 10.48 6.39 -6.44
CA GLU A 128 9.10 6.05 -6.09
C GLU A 128 8.22 7.31 -6.01
N MET A 129 8.79 8.44 -5.57
CA MET A 129 8.11 9.73 -5.62
C MET A 129 7.91 10.23 -7.06
N GLN A 130 8.83 9.95 -7.97
CA GLN A 130 8.66 10.26 -9.40
C GLN A 130 7.52 9.44 -10.01
N GLU A 131 7.42 8.14 -9.70
CA GLU A 131 6.29 7.30 -10.14
C GLU A 131 4.95 7.85 -9.63
N LEU A 132 4.91 8.33 -8.38
CA LEU A 132 3.72 9.01 -7.84
C LEU A 132 3.38 10.31 -8.58
N GLU A 133 4.38 11.07 -9.01
CA GLU A 133 4.17 12.30 -9.81
C GLU A 133 3.62 12.00 -11.20
N ASP A 134 4.13 10.95 -11.85
CA ASP A 134 3.64 10.49 -13.14
C ASP A 134 2.18 10.04 -13.00
N GLU A 135 1.88 9.30 -11.94
CA GLU A 135 0.52 8.87 -11.61
C GLU A 135 -0.44 10.04 -11.30
N GLN A 136 0.06 11.05 -10.57
CA GLN A 136 -0.66 12.29 -10.36
C GLN A 136 -1.03 12.95 -11.69
N HIS A 137 -0.10 12.98 -12.66
CA HIS A 137 -0.34 13.59 -13.97
C HIS A 137 -1.49 12.92 -14.70
N ASP A 138 -1.47 11.59 -14.75
CA ASP A 138 -2.49 10.79 -15.43
C ASP A 138 -3.85 10.89 -14.75
N THR A 139 -3.87 10.84 -13.42
CA THR A 139 -5.11 11.03 -12.66
C THR A 139 -5.70 12.43 -12.85
N VAL A 140 -4.86 13.48 -12.89
CA VAL A 140 -5.32 14.85 -13.17
C VAL A 140 -5.85 14.98 -14.60
N ALA A 141 -5.22 14.33 -15.57
CA ALA A 141 -5.68 14.31 -16.96
C ALA A 141 -7.08 13.68 -17.06
N LEU A 142 -7.26 12.50 -16.44
CA LEU A 142 -8.57 11.82 -16.36
C LEU A 142 -9.65 12.73 -15.79
N ILE A 143 -9.39 13.39 -14.64
CA ILE A 143 -10.37 14.27 -14.00
C ILE A 143 -10.71 15.48 -14.88
N LYS A 144 -9.73 16.07 -15.58
CA LYS A 144 -10.00 17.17 -16.53
C LYS A 144 -10.88 16.72 -17.68
N GLU A 145 -10.63 15.54 -18.23
CA GLU A 145 -11.45 14.97 -19.31
C GLU A 145 -12.87 14.66 -18.82
N ALA A 146 -13.00 14.06 -17.64
CA ALA A 146 -14.27 13.78 -16.99
C ALA A 146 -15.09 15.06 -16.75
N CYS A 147 -14.46 16.13 -16.26
CA CYS A 147 -15.11 17.43 -16.10
C CYS A 147 -15.58 18.03 -17.43
N ALA A 148 -14.77 17.88 -18.50
CA ALA A 148 -15.15 18.38 -19.82
C ALA A 148 -16.32 17.59 -20.42
N TRP A 149 -16.35 16.27 -20.20
CA TRP A 149 -17.47 15.40 -20.56
C TRP A 149 -18.73 15.78 -19.78
N GLU A 150 -18.64 15.97 -18.47
CA GLU A 150 -19.75 16.36 -17.60
C GLU A 150 -20.36 17.69 -18.05
N ARG A 151 -19.55 18.70 -18.37
CA ARG A 151 -20.06 19.98 -18.89
C ARG A 151 -20.84 19.83 -20.20
N LYS A 152 -20.34 19.01 -21.13
CA LYS A 152 -21.04 18.74 -22.40
C LYS A 152 -22.37 18.03 -22.17
N ARG A 153 -22.38 17.09 -21.22
CA ARG A 153 -23.58 16.40 -20.77
C ARG A 153 -24.57 17.40 -20.18
N GLN A 154 -24.13 18.25 -19.26
CA GLN A 154 -24.94 19.32 -18.66
C GLN A 154 -25.59 20.22 -19.71
N ASP A 155 -24.80 20.71 -20.67
CA ASP A 155 -25.29 21.52 -21.79
C ASP A 155 -26.34 20.80 -22.63
N TYR A 156 -26.20 19.49 -22.84
CA TYR A 156 -27.17 18.69 -23.61
C TYR A 156 -28.53 18.61 -22.90
N TRP A 157 -28.54 18.26 -21.62
CA TRP A 157 -29.78 18.13 -20.83
C TRP A 157 -30.46 19.48 -20.63
N LYS A 158 -29.68 20.55 -20.40
CA LYS A 158 -30.19 21.92 -20.33
C LYS A 158 -30.90 22.35 -21.62
N LYS A 159 -30.33 22.01 -22.79
CA LYS A 159 -30.99 22.22 -24.09
C LYS A 159 -32.27 21.40 -24.27
N LYS A 160 -32.41 20.28 -23.57
CA LYS A 160 -33.60 19.43 -23.57
C LYS A 160 -34.67 19.87 -22.56
N GLY A 161 -34.41 20.92 -21.76
CA GLY A 161 -35.37 21.48 -20.82
C GLY A 161 -35.46 20.76 -19.47
N PHE A 162 -34.43 19.99 -19.10
CA PHE A 162 -34.30 19.40 -17.76
C PHE A 162 -33.52 20.35 -16.85
N ASP A 163 -33.98 20.49 -15.58
CA ASP A 163 -33.41 21.38 -14.56
C ASP A 163 -32.27 20.73 -13.75
N ASP A 164 -31.41 21.58 -13.17
CA ASP A 164 -30.08 21.28 -12.60
C ASP A 164 -30.06 20.24 -11.45
N ASP A 165 -31.20 19.99 -10.80
CA ASP A 165 -31.26 19.14 -9.59
C ASP A 165 -31.40 17.63 -9.89
N SER A 166 -31.67 17.22 -11.13
CA SER A 166 -31.78 15.79 -11.51
C SER A 166 -30.51 15.20 -12.14
N PHE A 167 -29.38 15.92 -12.07
CA PHE A 167 -28.20 15.63 -12.87
C PHE A 167 -27.30 14.50 -12.36
N TYR A 168 -27.29 14.28 -11.04
CA TYR A 168 -26.56 13.22 -10.36
C TYR A 168 -27.54 12.12 -9.89
N ASP A 169 -28.31 11.57 -10.82
CA ASP A 169 -29.14 10.38 -10.59
C ASP A 169 -28.29 9.09 -10.74
N GLU A 170 -28.85 7.92 -10.44
CA GLU A 170 -28.16 6.62 -10.60
C GLU A 170 -27.59 6.43 -12.01
N ARG A 171 -28.18 7.09 -13.03
CA ARG A 171 -27.71 7.05 -14.42
C ARG A 171 -26.44 7.86 -14.65
N PHE A 172 -26.13 8.87 -13.83
CA PHE A 172 -24.87 9.62 -13.96
C PHE A 172 -23.67 8.67 -13.83
N ARG A 173 -23.72 7.79 -12.83
CA ARG A 173 -22.64 6.84 -12.58
C ARG A 173 -22.51 5.81 -13.70
N GLU A 174 -23.62 5.25 -14.16
CA GLU A 174 -23.62 4.32 -15.29
C GLU A 174 -23.06 4.96 -16.58
N GLU A 175 -23.46 6.21 -16.87
CA GLU A 175 -22.96 6.96 -18.03
C GLU A 175 -21.48 7.34 -17.88
N PHE A 176 -21.04 7.66 -16.66
CA PHE A 176 -19.63 7.92 -16.36
C PHE A 176 -18.79 6.66 -16.53
N GLU A 177 -19.18 5.53 -15.93
CA GLU A 177 -18.47 4.25 -16.05
C GLU A 177 -18.44 3.75 -17.51
N ALA A 178 -19.47 4.05 -18.31
CA ALA A 178 -19.47 3.76 -19.75
C ALA A 178 -18.53 4.66 -20.56
N ALA A 179 -18.40 5.94 -20.19
CA ALA A 179 -17.52 6.90 -20.88
C ALA A 179 -16.05 6.76 -20.45
N PHE A 180 -15.83 6.42 -19.18
CA PHE A 180 -14.54 6.25 -18.54
C PHE A 180 -14.56 4.92 -17.80
N PRO A 181 -14.35 3.78 -18.49
CA PRO A 181 -14.25 2.49 -17.82
C PRO A 181 -13.12 2.51 -16.77
N PRO A 182 -13.32 1.87 -15.61
CA PRO A 182 -12.25 1.78 -14.62
C PRO A 182 -11.05 1.05 -15.23
N GLN A 183 -9.85 1.55 -14.98
CA GLN A 183 -8.63 0.92 -15.50
C GLN A 183 -8.37 -0.45 -14.88
N ASN A 184 -8.79 -0.63 -13.63
CA ASN A 184 -8.61 -1.84 -12.85
C ASN A 184 -9.92 -2.21 -12.16
N GLU A 185 -10.28 -3.48 -12.18
CA GLU A 185 -11.46 -3.95 -11.48
C GLU A 185 -11.21 -3.95 -9.96
N PRO A 186 -12.21 -3.62 -9.11
CA PRO A 186 -12.01 -3.55 -7.66
C PRO A 186 -11.55 -4.88 -7.05
N ALA A 187 -11.96 -5.99 -7.66
CA ALA A 187 -11.54 -7.34 -7.26
C ALA A 187 -10.07 -7.59 -7.57
N GLU A 188 -9.55 -7.08 -8.69
CA GLU A 188 -8.14 -7.24 -9.06
C GLU A 188 -7.23 -6.44 -8.13
N ILE A 189 -7.65 -5.22 -7.75
CA ILE A 189 -6.94 -4.40 -6.75
C ILE A 189 -6.91 -5.15 -5.41
N ALA A 190 -8.04 -5.73 -4.99
CA ALA A 190 -8.12 -6.49 -3.75
C ALA A 190 -7.21 -7.74 -3.77
N ASP A 191 -7.27 -8.54 -4.83
CA ASP A 191 -6.44 -9.73 -5.00
C ASP A 191 -4.94 -9.39 -4.99
N PHE A 192 -4.56 -8.27 -5.59
CA PHE A 192 -3.17 -7.79 -5.61
C PHE A 192 -2.70 -7.38 -4.21
N ILE A 193 -3.53 -6.63 -3.47
CA ILE A 193 -3.27 -6.25 -2.08
C ILE A 193 -3.14 -7.48 -1.17
N GLU A 194 -4.07 -8.44 -1.29
CA GLU A 194 -4.03 -9.68 -0.51
C GLU A 194 -2.76 -10.48 -0.81
N THR A 195 -2.32 -10.52 -2.07
CA THR A 195 -1.09 -11.20 -2.46
C THR A 195 0.14 -10.56 -1.83
N TYR A 196 0.20 -9.22 -1.79
CA TYR A 196 1.28 -8.50 -1.10
C TYR A 196 1.27 -8.79 0.41
N ILE A 197 0.10 -8.66 1.06
CA ILE A 197 -0.04 -8.89 2.52
C ILE A 197 0.39 -10.32 2.88
N ARG A 198 -0.12 -11.32 2.15
CA ARG A 198 0.22 -12.73 2.37
C ARG A 198 1.73 -12.98 2.26
N SER A 199 2.40 -12.33 1.30
CA SER A 199 3.85 -12.46 1.15
C SER A 199 4.60 -11.97 2.39
N VAL A 200 4.18 -10.84 2.97
CA VAL A 200 4.76 -10.31 4.22
C VAL A 200 4.44 -11.20 5.42
N GLU A 201 3.23 -11.74 5.49
CA GLU A 201 2.82 -12.70 6.53
C GLU A 201 3.63 -14.00 6.47
N GLU A 202 3.92 -14.53 5.28
CA GLU A 202 4.75 -15.73 5.09
C GLU A 202 6.19 -15.51 5.59
N MET A 203 6.75 -14.32 5.35
CA MET A 203 8.07 -13.95 5.90
C MET A 203 8.04 -13.86 7.43
N LEU A 204 7.00 -13.24 8.00
CA LEU A 204 6.82 -13.18 9.45
C LEU A 204 6.69 -14.57 10.05
N GLY A 205 5.84 -15.42 9.47
CA GLY A 205 5.63 -16.80 9.92
C GLY A 205 6.90 -17.64 9.84
N THR A 206 7.76 -17.38 8.85
CA THR A 206 9.10 -17.98 8.78
C THR A 206 9.96 -17.57 9.97
N LEU A 207 10.02 -16.27 10.30
CA LEU A 207 10.75 -15.82 11.48
C LEU A 207 10.18 -16.37 12.80
N GLU A 208 8.86 -16.39 12.97
CA GLU A 208 8.21 -16.91 14.18
C GLU A 208 8.43 -18.41 14.36
N ARG A 209 8.45 -19.18 13.27
CA ARG A 209 8.76 -20.61 13.29
C ARG A 209 10.21 -20.87 13.69
N LEU A 210 11.14 -20.07 13.18
CA LEU A 210 12.58 -20.24 13.45
C LEU A 210 12.98 -19.70 14.83
N PHE A 211 12.31 -18.65 15.30
CA PHE A 211 12.60 -17.98 16.57
C PHE A 211 11.34 -17.89 17.43
N PRO A 212 10.80 -19.04 17.89
CA PRO A 212 9.58 -19.04 18.68
C PRO A 212 9.82 -18.29 19.99
N HIS A 213 8.92 -17.36 20.31
CA HIS A 213 8.90 -16.72 21.62
C HIS A 213 8.67 -17.79 22.69
N LYS A 214 9.75 -18.27 23.33
CA LYS A 214 9.61 -19.00 24.60
C LYS A 214 9.08 -17.98 25.60
N ALA A 215 7.80 -18.09 25.95
CA ALA A 215 7.27 -17.47 27.15
C ALA A 215 8.22 -17.88 28.29
N ARG A 216 8.87 -16.90 28.93
CA ARG A 216 9.56 -17.14 30.18
C ARG A 216 8.49 -17.61 31.16
N THR A 217 8.33 -18.92 31.32
CA THR A 217 7.70 -19.46 32.51
C THR A 217 8.59 -19.04 33.67
N SER A 218 8.18 -18.00 34.37
CA SER A 218 8.69 -17.65 35.69
C SER A 218 8.33 -18.79 36.64
N THR A 219 9.05 -19.90 36.58
CA THR A 219 9.20 -20.80 37.71
C THR A 219 10.25 -20.19 38.63
N THR A 220 9.86 -19.10 39.28
CA THR A 220 10.23 -18.86 40.67
C THR A 220 9.05 -19.36 41.48
N GLU A 221 9.04 -20.68 41.72
CA GLU A 221 8.40 -21.19 42.93
C GLU A 221 9.22 -20.63 44.08
N ASP A 222 8.72 -19.54 44.65
CA ASP A 222 8.95 -19.20 46.03
C ASP A 222 8.37 -20.30 46.93
N ASP A 223 9.10 -20.58 48.00
CA ASP A 223 8.64 -21.21 49.25
C ASP A 223 8.26 -22.70 49.24
N GLN A 224 9.24 -23.56 49.59
CA GLN A 224 9.29 -24.24 50.91
C GLN A 224 10.61 -24.97 51.18
#